data_AF-A1RYX3-F1
#
_entry.id   AF-A1RYX3-F1
#
_cell.length_a   1.000
_cell.length_b   1.000
_cell.length_c   1.000
_cell.angle_alpha   90.00
_cell.angle_beta   90.00
_cell.angle_gamma   90.00
#
_symmetry.space_group_name_H-M   'P 1'
#
loop_
_entity.id
_entity.type
_entity.pdbx_description
1 polymer ?
#
loop_
_entity_poly.entity_id
_entity_poly.type
_entity_poly.pdbx_seq_one_letter_code
_entity_poly.pdbx_strand_id
1 'polypeptide(L)'
;MSTAKQSRTLAFISASGGVGKTTLSVLFAAYLQHVKGVPAREILLVDLDPTAGLSLLLLGDENYAKAEDEGKTLSAAYEDLFERGRRVEPERYIWEASFKDSYFKVLVPGESFPRVVEELWRPGNPGESFRRLLEELGVYSSFRYVVVDSAPFFDERYTVLSLYSSDKYAVVLRPSIVDFRRTLRMIRYLAQHHSGRLGGSTGAFYSKILAVYNLVDTGTREASALAERGIRNPEGKEEGKAKPSQEVLKGIDSLSTLVGRVADYYVPAHSDIARLDVIGKLKKKKEKAELSPVLKQLADWAEG
;
A
#
# COMPACT_ATOMS: atom_id res chain seq x y z
N MET A 1 8.39 25.31 -20.89
CA MET A 1 9.02 24.30 -20.01
C MET A 1 7.90 23.56 -19.31
N SER A 2 7.63 22.31 -19.68
CA SER A 2 6.65 21.45 -19.01
C SER A 2 7.16 21.19 -17.60
N THR A 3 6.40 21.57 -16.58
CA THR A 3 6.65 21.08 -15.21
C THR A 3 6.60 19.56 -15.26
N ALA A 4 7.71 18.90 -14.94
CA ALA A 4 7.71 17.44 -14.84
C ALA A 4 6.63 17.06 -13.83
N LYS A 5 5.68 16.22 -14.24
CA LYS A 5 4.57 15.77 -13.40
C LYS A 5 5.20 14.91 -12.29
N GLN A 6 5.28 15.44 -11.07
CA GLN A 6 5.84 14.69 -9.94
C GLN A 6 4.96 13.47 -9.68
N SER A 7 5.56 12.27 -9.70
CA SER A 7 4.87 11.03 -9.34
C SER A 7 4.45 11.06 -7.88
N ARG A 8 3.27 10.51 -7.58
CA ARG A 8 2.74 10.37 -6.23
C ARG A 8 2.83 8.91 -5.83
N THR A 9 3.61 8.62 -4.81
CA THR A 9 3.93 7.24 -4.44
C THR A 9 3.40 6.91 -3.04
N LEU A 10 2.56 5.88 -2.94
CA LEU A 10 1.89 5.45 -1.71
C LEU A 10 2.16 3.97 -1.45
N ALA A 11 2.85 3.67 -0.35
CA ALA A 11 3.03 2.29 0.10
C ALA A 11 1.98 1.88 1.12
N PHE A 12 1.41 0.70 0.92
CA PHE A 12 0.58 0.00 1.90
C PHE A 12 1.48 -0.92 2.71
N ILE A 13 1.63 -0.61 4.01
CA ILE A 13 2.49 -1.36 4.94
C ILE A 13 1.72 -1.80 6.17
N SER A 14 2.20 -2.85 6.85
CA SER A 14 1.53 -3.38 8.04
C SER A 14 2.48 -4.20 8.89
N ALA A 15 2.26 -4.19 10.20
CA ALA A 15 3.00 -5.07 11.10
C ALA A 15 2.53 -6.54 11.05
N SER A 16 1.27 -6.79 10.65
CA SER A 16 0.66 -8.12 10.63
C SER A 16 0.22 -8.53 9.22
N GLY A 17 0.32 -9.82 8.91
CA GLY A 17 -0.33 -10.40 7.73
C GLY A 17 -1.86 -10.41 7.84
N GLY A 18 -2.55 -10.50 6.70
CA GLY A 18 -4.01 -10.65 6.65
C GLY A 18 -4.81 -9.41 7.05
N VAL A 19 -4.20 -8.22 7.12
CA VAL A 19 -4.90 -6.95 7.43
C VAL A 19 -5.51 -6.28 6.19
N GLY A 20 -5.43 -6.90 5.01
CA GLY A 20 -6.04 -6.41 3.77
C GLY A 20 -5.25 -5.33 3.01
N LYS A 21 -3.91 -5.32 3.08
CA LYS A 21 -3.06 -4.38 2.31
C LYS A 21 -3.28 -4.50 0.80
N THR A 22 -3.05 -5.70 0.25
CA THR A 22 -3.23 -6.02 -1.17
C THR A 22 -4.59 -5.60 -1.70
N THR A 23 -5.66 -5.93 -0.95
CA THR A 23 -7.03 -5.54 -1.27
C THR A 23 -7.18 -4.01 -1.37
N LEU A 24 -6.65 -3.27 -0.40
CA LEU A 24 -6.71 -1.81 -0.40
C LEU A 24 -5.84 -1.20 -1.52
N SER A 25 -4.67 -1.77 -1.82
CA SER A 25 -3.81 -1.34 -2.93
C SER A 25 -4.56 -1.40 -4.26
N VAL A 26 -5.21 -2.54 -4.55
CA VAL A 26 -6.00 -2.74 -5.78
C VAL A 26 -7.21 -1.80 -5.82
N LEU A 27 -7.94 -1.65 -4.71
CA LEU A 27 -9.11 -0.76 -4.67
C LEU A 27 -8.74 0.71 -4.76
N PHE A 28 -7.60 1.11 -4.21
CA PHE A 28 -7.09 2.45 -4.34
C PHE A 28 -6.75 2.76 -5.81
N ALA A 29 -6.06 1.85 -6.52
CA ALA A 29 -5.82 2.00 -7.96
C ALA A 29 -7.13 2.06 -8.76
N ALA A 30 -8.10 1.19 -8.46
CA ALA A 30 -9.42 1.23 -9.11
C ALA A 30 -10.18 2.55 -8.82
N TYR A 31 -10.08 3.07 -7.60
CA TYR A 31 -10.67 4.36 -7.22
C TYR A 31 -10.02 5.52 -7.98
N LEU A 32 -8.69 5.52 -8.11
CA LEU A 32 -7.99 6.51 -8.93
C LEU A 32 -8.50 6.48 -10.38
N GLN A 33 -8.67 5.29 -10.95
CA GLN A 33 -9.16 5.11 -12.31
C GLN A 33 -10.61 5.60 -12.49
N HIS A 34 -11.54 5.04 -11.72
CA HIS A 34 -12.98 5.20 -11.98
C HIS A 34 -13.62 6.40 -11.28
N VAL A 35 -13.02 6.87 -10.19
CA VAL A 35 -13.56 8.00 -9.40
C VAL A 35 -12.76 9.27 -9.63
N LYS A 36 -11.43 9.22 -9.54
CA LYS A 36 -10.57 10.39 -9.79
C LYS A 36 -10.27 10.61 -11.27
N GLY A 37 -10.69 9.69 -12.16
CA GLY A 37 -10.54 9.82 -13.61
C GLY A 37 -9.09 9.76 -14.09
N VAL A 38 -8.21 9.13 -13.31
CA VAL A 38 -6.80 8.96 -13.69
C VAL A 38 -6.71 7.88 -14.77
N PRO A 39 -6.08 8.13 -15.93
CA PRO A 39 -5.92 7.10 -16.94
C PRO A 39 -5.14 5.90 -16.39
N ALA A 40 -5.59 4.68 -16.67
CA ALA A 40 -4.94 3.45 -16.17
C ALA A 40 -3.45 3.38 -16.50
N ARG A 41 -3.05 3.90 -17.68
CA ARG A 41 -1.65 3.97 -18.10
C ARG A 41 -0.75 4.84 -17.21
N GLU A 42 -1.32 5.70 -16.38
CA GLU A 42 -0.60 6.58 -15.44
C GLU A 42 -0.57 6.03 -14.00
N ILE A 43 -1.11 4.83 -13.77
CA ILE A 43 -1.16 4.16 -12.46
C ILE A 43 -0.34 2.88 -12.55
N LEU A 44 0.66 2.72 -11.69
CA LEU A 44 1.44 1.49 -11.54
C LEU A 44 1.19 0.88 -10.16
N LEU A 45 0.89 -0.42 -10.13
CA LEU A 45 0.98 -1.24 -8.93
C LEU A 45 2.35 -1.92 -8.89
N VAL A 46 3.01 -1.87 -7.73
CA VAL A 46 4.30 -2.53 -7.50
C VAL A 46 4.11 -3.54 -6.38
N ASP A 47 4.37 -4.80 -6.67
CA ASP A 47 4.25 -5.89 -5.70
C ASP A 47 5.63 -6.23 -5.13
N LEU A 48 5.83 -5.87 -3.86
CA LEU A 48 7.05 -6.15 -3.09
C LEU A 48 6.84 -7.28 -2.07
N ASP A 49 5.76 -8.05 -2.20
CA ASP A 49 5.59 -9.28 -1.42
C ASP A 49 6.22 -10.46 -2.18
N PRO A 50 7.19 -11.19 -1.59
CA PRO A 50 7.80 -12.34 -2.26
C PRO A 50 6.80 -13.49 -2.52
N THR A 51 5.63 -13.48 -1.88
CA THR A 51 4.54 -14.43 -2.18
C THR A 51 3.69 -14.02 -3.37
N ALA A 52 4.00 -12.88 -4.00
CA ALA A 52 3.35 -12.35 -5.20
C ALA A 52 1.82 -12.20 -5.08
N GLY A 53 1.30 -11.97 -3.86
CA GLY A 53 -0.13 -11.99 -3.58
C GLY A 53 -0.94 -10.99 -4.39
N LEU A 54 -0.40 -9.80 -4.66
CA LEU A 54 -1.04 -8.81 -5.54
C LEU A 54 -1.00 -9.27 -6.99
N SER A 55 0.15 -9.76 -7.43
CA SER A 55 0.38 -10.20 -8.80
C SER A 55 -0.54 -11.38 -9.15
N LEU A 56 -0.56 -12.43 -8.32
CA LEU A 56 -1.42 -13.60 -8.50
C LEU A 56 -2.91 -13.24 -8.49
N LEU A 57 -3.32 -12.31 -7.63
CA LEU A 57 -4.71 -11.82 -7.59
C LEU A 57 -5.14 -11.20 -8.92
N LEU A 58 -4.28 -10.40 -9.55
CA LEU A 58 -4.61 -9.63 -10.76
C LEU A 58 -4.36 -10.40 -12.06
N LEU A 59 -3.31 -11.21 -12.09
CA LEU A 59 -2.85 -11.90 -13.29
C LEU A 59 -3.39 -13.34 -13.35
N GLY A 60 -3.57 -14.00 -12.20
CA GLY A 60 -3.71 -15.45 -12.11
C GLY A 60 -2.38 -16.18 -12.36
N ASP A 61 -2.32 -17.46 -11.98
CA ASP A 61 -1.10 -18.27 -12.04
C ASP A 61 -0.49 -18.35 -13.45
N GLU A 62 -1.32 -18.56 -14.48
CA GLU A 62 -0.84 -18.72 -15.86
C GLU A 62 -0.14 -17.46 -16.39
N ASN A 63 -0.73 -16.28 -16.17
CA ASN A 63 -0.12 -15.03 -16.63
C ASN A 63 1.06 -14.62 -15.75
N TYR A 64 1.07 -14.99 -14.48
CA TYR A 64 2.24 -14.80 -13.62
C TYR A 64 3.43 -15.64 -14.11
N ALA A 65 3.22 -16.93 -14.39
CA ALA A 65 4.24 -17.80 -14.97
C ALA A 65 4.75 -17.26 -16.32
N LYS A 66 3.86 -16.73 -17.15
CA LYS A 66 4.25 -16.08 -18.40
C LYS A 66 5.08 -14.80 -18.19
N ALA A 67 4.79 -14.02 -17.13
CA ALA A 67 5.60 -12.87 -16.77
C ALA A 67 7.01 -13.27 -16.35
N GLU A 68 7.18 -14.38 -15.62
CA GLU A 68 8.48 -14.97 -15.31
C GLU A 68 9.22 -15.40 -16.57
N ASP A 69 8.59 -16.21 -17.43
CA ASP A 69 9.19 -16.76 -18.64
C ASP A 69 9.65 -15.66 -19.61
N GLU A 70 8.88 -14.56 -19.71
CA GLU A 70 9.21 -13.42 -20.55
C GLU A 70 10.21 -12.44 -19.89
N GLY A 71 10.60 -12.67 -18.64
CA GLY A 71 11.48 -11.78 -17.88
C GLY A 71 10.85 -10.41 -17.60
N LYS A 72 9.52 -10.36 -17.43
CA LYS A 72 8.76 -9.13 -17.13
C LYS A 72 8.56 -8.95 -15.63
N THR A 73 9.65 -8.95 -14.88
CA THR A 73 9.63 -8.95 -13.41
C THR A 73 10.62 -7.94 -12.83
N LEU A 74 10.44 -7.53 -11.57
CA LEU A 74 11.40 -6.74 -10.79
C LEU A 74 12.76 -7.43 -10.73
N SER A 75 12.76 -8.75 -10.60
CA SER A 75 13.99 -9.54 -10.56
C SER A 75 14.75 -9.42 -11.87
N ALA A 76 14.07 -9.60 -13.00
CA ALA A 76 14.69 -9.45 -14.32
C ALA A 76 15.16 -8.01 -14.58
N ALA A 77 14.41 -7.01 -14.11
CA ALA A 77 14.79 -5.60 -14.20
C ALA A 77 16.08 -5.31 -13.42
N TYR A 78 16.20 -5.86 -12.20
CA TYR A 78 17.40 -5.74 -11.38
C TYR A 78 18.60 -6.42 -12.05
N GLU A 79 18.45 -7.65 -12.54
CA GLU A 79 19.52 -8.38 -13.23
C GLU A 79 20.01 -7.64 -14.49
N ASP A 80 19.08 -7.18 -15.33
CA ASP A 80 19.43 -6.46 -16.54
C ASP A 80 20.15 -5.14 -16.20
N LEU A 81 19.71 -4.39 -15.19
CA LEU A 81 20.31 -3.11 -14.82
C LEU A 81 21.66 -3.27 -14.10
N PHE A 82 21.72 -4.04 -13.02
CA PHE A 82 22.87 -4.06 -12.10
C PHE A 82 23.88 -5.18 -12.39
N GLU A 83 23.43 -6.34 -12.85
CA GLU A 83 24.36 -7.45 -13.15
C GLU A 83 24.88 -7.37 -14.59
N ARG A 84 24.03 -6.94 -15.54
CA ARG A 84 24.37 -6.93 -16.98
C ARG A 84 24.65 -5.54 -17.54
N GLY A 85 24.40 -4.48 -16.77
CA GLY A 85 24.64 -3.09 -17.20
C GLY A 85 23.81 -2.66 -18.42
N ARG A 86 22.62 -3.26 -18.61
CA ARG A 86 21.73 -2.94 -19.72
C ARG A 86 20.88 -1.73 -19.39
N ARG A 87 20.56 -0.95 -20.44
CA ARG A 87 19.52 0.07 -20.33
C ARG A 87 18.16 -0.62 -20.19
N VAL A 88 17.36 -0.12 -19.26
CA VAL A 88 16.03 -0.64 -18.97
C VAL A 88 14.97 0.36 -19.41
N GLU A 89 13.87 -0.15 -19.96
CA GLU A 89 12.67 0.63 -20.29
C GLU A 89 11.50 0.05 -19.49
N PRO A 90 10.68 0.87 -18.81
CA PRO A 90 9.66 0.38 -17.88
C PRO A 90 8.66 -0.57 -18.56
N GLU A 91 8.28 -0.30 -19.80
CA GLU A 91 7.31 -1.08 -20.57
C GLU A 91 7.74 -2.54 -20.77
N ARG A 92 9.05 -2.83 -20.70
CA ARG A 92 9.57 -4.19 -20.83
C ARG A 92 9.28 -5.05 -19.59
N TYR A 93 9.17 -4.44 -18.41
CA TYR A 93 9.04 -5.16 -17.14
C TYR A 93 7.65 -5.06 -16.51
N ILE A 94 6.77 -4.27 -17.13
CA ILE A 94 5.43 -4.02 -16.63
C ILE A 94 4.44 -4.94 -17.34
N TRP A 95 3.67 -5.66 -16.54
CA TRP A 95 2.56 -6.47 -17.01
C TRP A 95 1.27 -5.66 -17.05
N GLU A 96 0.47 -5.87 -18.09
CA GLU A 96 -0.88 -5.28 -18.17
C GLU A 96 -1.92 -6.36 -17.86
N ALA A 97 -2.75 -6.11 -16.85
CA ALA A 97 -3.79 -7.02 -16.40
C ALA A 97 -5.16 -6.37 -16.47
N SER A 98 -6.15 -7.15 -16.90
CA SER A 98 -7.56 -6.80 -16.77
C SER A 98 -8.15 -7.61 -15.63
N PHE A 99 -8.66 -6.95 -14.59
CA PHE A 99 -9.28 -7.62 -13.47
C PHE A 99 -10.65 -7.01 -13.20
N LYS A 100 -11.68 -7.86 -13.32
CA LYS A 100 -13.08 -7.42 -13.40
C LYS A 100 -13.23 -6.35 -14.49
N ASP A 101 -13.56 -5.13 -14.06
CA ASP A 101 -13.90 -3.98 -14.89
C ASP A 101 -12.79 -2.92 -14.97
N SER A 102 -11.60 -3.23 -14.43
CA SER A 102 -10.46 -2.33 -14.32
C SER A 102 -9.26 -2.83 -15.10
N TYR A 103 -8.39 -1.89 -15.45
CA TYR A 103 -7.11 -2.16 -16.11
C TYR A 103 -5.99 -1.74 -15.17
N PHE A 104 -5.02 -2.63 -14.99
CA PHE A 104 -3.91 -2.44 -14.07
C PHE A 104 -2.60 -2.65 -14.81
N LYS A 105 -1.62 -1.78 -14.53
CA LYS A 105 -0.22 -2.02 -14.80
C LYS A 105 0.42 -2.52 -13.53
N VAL A 106 1.13 -3.64 -13.62
CA VAL A 106 1.71 -4.32 -12.46
C VAL A 106 3.17 -4.58 -12.73
N LEU A 107 4.02 -4.19 -11.79
CA LEU A 107 5.42 -4.57 -11.73
C LEU A 107 5.52 -5.70 -10.69
N VAL A 108 5.64 -6.94 -11.20
CA VAL A 108 5.61 -8.18 -10.41
C VAL A 108 6.99 -8.50 -9.82
N PRO A 109 7.10 -9.23 -8.69
CA PRO A 109 8.39 -9.44 -8.02
C PRO A 109 9.38 -10.29 -8.82
N GLY A 110 8.97 -11.43 -9.36
CA GLY A 110 9.93 -12.44 -9.81
C GLY A 110 10.09 -13.56 -8.78
N GLU A 111 10.22 -14.82 -9.20
CA GLU A 111 10.57 -15.95 -8.32
C GLU A 111 11.92 -15.74 -7.62
N SER A 112 12.84 -15.04 -8.29
CA SER A 112 14.17 -14.67 -7.76
C SER A 112 14.15 -13.42 -6.87
N PHE A 113 12.99 -12.84 -6.56
CA PHE A 113 12.94 -11.56 -5.84
C PHE A 113 13.56 -11.64 -4.44
N PRO A 114 13.41 -12.72 -3.64
CA PRO A 114 14.13 -12.87 -2.38
C PRO A 114 15.66 -12.77 -2.54
N ARG A 115 16.23 -13.34 -3.61
CA ARG A 115 17.67 -13.22 -3.94
C ARG A 115 18.04 -11.76 -4.20
N VAL A 116 17.25 -11.07 -5.02
CA VAL A 116 17.48 -9.65 -5.33
C VAL A 116 17.42 -8.80 -4.06
N VAL A 117 16.47 -9.05 -3.17
CA VAL A 117 16.41 -8.38 -1.88
C VAL A 117 17.67 -8.67 -1.07
N GLU A 118 18.12 -9.91 -0.95
CA GLU A 118 19.38 -10.22 -0.25
C GLU A 118 20.59 -9.45 -0.82
N GLU A 119 20.68 -9.35 -2.14
CA GLU A 119 21.77 -8.62 -2.81
C GLU A 119 21.71 -7.11 -2.56
N LEU A 120 20.51 -6.51 -2.59
CA LEU A 120 20.29 -5.11 -2.24
C LEU A 120 20.74 -4.81 -0.80
N TRP A 121 20.64 -5.78 0.11
CA TRP A 121 21.01 -5.62 1.51
C TRP A 121 22.52 -5.74 1.78
N ARG A 122 23.27 -6.50 0.96
CA ARG A 122 24.73 -6.66 1.10
C ARG A 122 25.53 -5.34 1.20
N PRO A 123 25.28 -4.31 0.37
CA PRO A 123 26.03 -3.05 0.45
C PRO A 123 25.61 -2.13 1.63
N GLY A 124 24.56 -2.47 2.39
CA GLY A 124 24.11 -1.69 3.55
C GLY A 124 23.27 -0.45 3.24
N ASN A 125 22.85 -0.28 1.98
CA ASN A 125 21.96 0.79 1.50
C ASN A 125 20.82 0.25 0.60
N PRO A 126 20.07 -0.78 1.06
CA PRO A 126 19.07 -1.47 0.23
C PRO A 126 17.97 -0.54 -0.28
N GLY A 127 17.52 0.39 0.56
CA GLY A 127 16.46 1.33 0.22
C GLY A 127 16.87 2.30 -0.89
N GLU A 128 18.05 2.90 -0.78
CA GLU A 128 18.59 3.81 -1.78
C GLU A 128 18.85 3.09 -3.11
N SER A 129 19.43 1.88 -3.05
CA SER A 129 19.69 1.05 -4.23
C SER A 129 18.39 0.64 -4.95
N PHE A 130 17.36 0.27 -4.19
CA PHE A 130 16.06 -0.06 -4.76
C PHE A 130 15.31 1.16 -5.29
N ARG A 131 15.40 2.30 -4.61
CA ARG A 131 14.86 3.56 -5.16
C ARG A 131 15.51 3.88 -6.50
N ARG A 132 16.84 3.75 -6.59
CA ARG A 132 17.58 3.94 -7.84
C ARG A 132 17.13 2.96 -8.93
N LEU A 133 16.88 1.69 -8.61
CA LEU A 133 16.30 0.74 -9.57
C LEU A 133 15.01 1.29 -10.20
N LEU A 134 14.08 1.77 -9.39
CA LEU A 134 12.80 2.32 -9.87
C LEU A 134 12.99 3.65 -10.63
N GLU A 135 13.95 4.48 -10.24
CA GLU A 135 14.31 5.71 -10.96
C GLU A 135 14.89 5.41 -12.35
N GLU A 136 15.83 4.47 -12.45
CA GLU A 136 16.48 4.04 -13.71
C GLU A 136 15.49 3.30 -14.62
N LEU A 137 14.53 2.58 -14.04
CA LEU A 137 13.37 2.03 -14.75
C LEU A 137 12.40 3.11 -15.23
N GLY A 138 12.56 4.38 -14.87
CA GLY A 138 11.64 5.45 -15.27
C GLY A 138 10.27 5.37 -14.60
N VAL A 139 10.12 4.66 -13.48
CA VAL A 139 8.83 4.51 -12.79
C VAL A 139 8.26 5.87 -12.39
N TYR A 140 9.08 6.71 -11.75
CA TYR A 140 8.64 8.02 -11.27
C TYR A 140 8.46 9.07 -12.38
N SER A 141 8.95 8.82 -13.59
CA SER A 141 8.75 9.71 -14.75
C SER A 141 7.58 9.26 -15.64
N SER A 142 7.28 7.97 -15.69
CA SER A 142 6.22 7.39 -16.53
C SER A 142 4.85 7.34 -15.85
N PHE A 143 4.79 7.28 -14.51
CA PHE A 143 3.54 7.09 -13.78
C PHE A 143 3.21 8.28 -12.89
N ARG A 144 1.96 8.76 -12.98
CA ARG A 144 1.44 9.80 -12.07
C ARG A 144 1.24 9.23 -10.66
N TYR A 145 0.82 7.98 -10.57
CA TYR A 145 0.62 7.28 -9.30
C TYR A 145 1.38 5.96 -9.30
N VAL A 146 2.10 5.70 -8.22
CA VAL A 146 2.73 4.41 -7.92
C VAL A 146 2.17 3.92 -6.60
N VAL A 147 1.56 2.74 -6.62
CA VAL A 147 0.93 2.12 -5.47
C VAL A 147 1.73 0.87 -5.12
N VAL A 148 2.38 0.89 -3.96
CA VAL A 148 3.28 -0.18 -3.53
C VAL A 148 2.58 -1.07 -2.53
N ASP A 149 2.47 -2.37 -2.82
CA ASP A 149 2.03 -3.40 -1.89
C ASP A 149 3.25 -4.09 -1.29
N SER A 150 3.32 -4.15 0.05
CA SER A 150 4.47 -4.69 0.78
C SER A 150 4.15 -6.03 1.40
N ALA A 151 5.16 -6.88 1.57
CA ALA A 151 5.08 -7.95 2.57
C ALA A 151 4.81 -7.39 3.98
N PRO A 152 4.20 -8.17 4.90
CA PRO A 152 4.14 -7.80 6.32
C PRO A 152 5.54 -7.59 6.92
N PHE A 153 5.66 -6.68 7.89
CA PHE A 153 6.92 -6.34 8.57
C PHE A 153 7.60 -7.49 9.35
N PHE A 154 7.06 -8.71 9.32
CA PHE A 154 7.76 -9.88 9.86
C PHE A 154 9.16 -10.01 9.22
N ASP A 155 9.26 -9.70 7.93
CA ASP A 155 10.52 -9.44 7.26
C ASP A 155 10.62 -7.95 6.95
N GLU A 156 11.46 -7.24 7.71
CA GLU A 156 11.64 -5.80 7.58
C GLU A 156 12.15 -5.38 6.20
N ARG A 157 12.82 -6.30 5.48
CA ARG A 157 13.54 -5.98 4.25
C ARG A 157 12.62 -5.38 3.20
N TYR A 158 11.47 -6.00 2.98
CA TYR A 158 10.46 -5.55 2.01
C TYR A 158 9.76 -4.26 2.44
N THR A 159 9.54 -4.07 3.75
CA THR A 159 8.97 -2.83 4.27
C THR A 159 9.93 -1.66 4.04
N VAL A 160 11.23 -1.86 4.24
CA VAL A 160 12.25 -0.84 3.95
C VAL A 160 12.27 -0.48 2.46
N LEU A 161 12.22 -1.46 1.56
CA LEU A 161 12.12 -1.16 0.11
C LEU A 161 10.87 -0.34 -0.22
N SER A 162 9.75 -0.64 0.43
CA SER A 162 8.48 0.11 0.30
C SER A 162 8.58 1.54 0.81
N LEU A 163 9.31 1.77 1.91
CA LEU A 163 9.50 3.12 2.46
C LEU A 163 10.33 4.00 1.53
N TYR A 164 11.41 3.46 0.97
CA TYR A 164 12.31 4.25 0.10
C TYR A 164 11.75 4.50 -1.30
N SER A 165 10.83 3.65 -1.75
CA SER A 165 10.12 3.80 -3.01
C SER A 165 8.88 4.69 -2.93
N SER A 166 8.52 5.18 -1.74
CA SER A 166 7.27 5.92 -1.52
C SER A 166 7.43 7.24 -0.77
N ASP A 167 6.60 8.23 -1.12
CA ASP A 167 6.54 9.55 -0.48
C ASP A 167 5.66 9.51 0.78
N LYS A 168 4.61 8.67 0.75
CA LYS A 168 3.59 8.51 1.79
C LYS A 168 3.34 7.05 2.08
N TYR A 169 2.84 6.78 3.29
CA TYR A 169 2.57 5.43 3.77
C TYR A 169 1.14 5.32 4.31
N ALA A 170 0.41 4.30 3.87
CA ALA A 170 -0.82 3.83 4.49
C ALA A 170 -0.47 2.64 5.40
N VAL A 171 -0.50 2.86 6.72
CA VAL A 171 -0.29 1.80 7.70
C VAL A 171 -1.62 1.12 7.98
N VAL A 172 -1.80 -0.09 7.45
CA VAL A 172 -3.05 -0.85 7.57
C VAL A 172 -3.01 -1.75 8.80
N LEU A 173 -4.07 -1.74 9.61
CA LEU A 173 -4.19 -2.57 10.81
C LEU A 173 -5.65 -2.92 11.13
N ARG A 174 -5.86 -4.04 11.84
CA ARG A 174 -7.16 -4.32 12.48
C ARG A 174 -7.22 -3.64 13.85
N PRO A 175 -8.40 -3.28 14.36
CA PRO A 175 -8.55 -2.63 15.66
C PRO A 175 -8.43 -3.63 16.83
N SER A 176 -7.36 -4.43 16.86
CA SER A 176 -7.08 -5.42 17.89
C SER A 176 -5.86 -5.03 18.73
N ILE A 177 -5.85 -5.42 20.01
CA ILE A 177 -4.76 -5.10 20.95
C ILE A 177 -3.39 -5.58 20.41
N VAL A 178 -3.36 -6.78 19.81
CA VAL A 178 -2.13 -7.35 19.26
C VAL A 178 -1.63 -6.53 18.07
N ASP A 179 -2.52 -6.15 17.15
CA ASP A 179 -2.14 -5.35 15.98
C ASP A 179 -1.69 -3.94 16.38
N PHE A 180 -2.32 -3.28 17.36
CA PHE A 180 -1.82 -2.00 17.87
C PHE A 180 -0.40 -2.12 18.43
N ARG A 181 -0.13 -3.13 19.27
CA ARG A 181 1.20 -3.33 19.84
C ARG A 181 2.25 -3.59 18.78
N ARG A 182 1.94 -4.43 17.78
CA ARG A 182 2.85 -4.73 16.67
C ARG A 182 3.09 -3.51 15.79
N THR A 183 2.04 -2.78 15.43
CA THR A 183 2.12 -1.57 14.60
C THR A 183 2.91 -0.46 15.29
N LEU A 184 2.69 -0.20 16.57
CA LEU A 184 3.46 0.80 17.33
C LEU A 184 4.94 0.42 17.41
N ARG A 185 5.26 -0.87 17.59
CA ARG A 185 6.65 -1.36 17.59
C ARG A 185 7.30 -1.19 16.22
N MET A 186 6.61 -1.60 15.16
CA MET A 186 7.06 -1.44 13.78
C MET A 186 7.36 0.04 13.47
N ILE A 187 6.40 0.95 13.70
CA ILE A 187 6.56 2.37 13.37
C ILE A 187 7.74 2.99 14.13
N ARG A 188 7.88 2.69 15.43
CA ARG A 188 9.01 3.18 16.24
C ARG A 188 10.34 2.62 15.75
N TYR A 189 10.39 1.33 15.43
CA TYR A 189 11.59 0.70 14.89
C TYR A 189 12.01 1.35 13.57
N LEU A 190 11.07 1.49 12.63
CA LEU A 190 11.33 2.11 11.33
C LEU A 190 11.79 3.56 11.47
N ALA A 191 11.17 4.32 12.38
CA ALA A 191 11.58 5.68 12.64
C ALA A 191 12.98 5.75 13.25
N GLN A 192 13.30 4.89 14.22
CA GLN A 192 14.61 4.85 14.86
C GLN A 192 15.74 4.50 13.88
N HIS A 193 15.50 3.59 12.94
CA HIS A 193 16.56 3.04 12.08
C HIS A 193 16.61 3.68 10.69
N HIS A 194 15.49 4.24 10.18
CA HIS A 194 15.41 4.71 8.80
C HIS A 194 14.99 6.18 8.64
N SER A 195 14.49 6.87 9.67
CA SER A 195 13.98 8.26 9.47
C SER A 195 15.07 9.21 8.98
N GLY A 196 16.29 9.09 9.49
CA GLY A 196 17.42 9.95 9.11
C GLY A 196 17.78 9.85 7.63
N ARG A 197 17.67 8.66 7.05
CA ARG A 197 17.94 8.42 5.63
C ARG A 197 16.72 8.70 4.74
N LEU A 198 15.50 8.60 5.28
CA LEU A 198 14.24 8.92 4.59
C LEU A 198 13.89 10.43 4.59
N GLY A 199 14.90 11.28 4.75
CA GLY A 199 14.82 12.71 4.48
C GLY A 199 14.51 13.60 5.69
N GLY A 200 14.78 13.17 6.93
CA GLY A 200 14.78 14.13 8.04
C GLY A 200 14.63 13.56 9.45
N SER A 201 13.88 14.28 10.27
CA SER A 201 13.63 13.93 11.67
C SER A 201 12.61 12.81 11.80
N THR A 202 12.57 12.17 12.97
CA THR A 202 11.52 11.22 13.34
C THR A 202 10.11 11.80 13.16
N GLY A 203 9.91 13.10 13.45
CA GLY A 203 8.64 13.79 13.22
C GLY A 203 8.27 13.91 11.74
N ALA A 204 9.25 14.17 10.86
CA ALA A 204 9.03 14.21 9.41
C ALA A 204 8.73 12.81 8.84
N PHE A 205 9.24 11.74 9.45
CA PHE A 205 8.86 10.38 9.10
C PHE A 205 7.40 10.08 9.51
N TYR A 206 7.02 10.44 10.73
CA TYR A 206 5.65 10.24 11.21
C TYR A 206 4.61 11.02 10.39
N SER A 207 4.94 12.23 9.92
CA SER A 207 4.05 13.02 9.06
C SER A 207 3.84 12.45 7.65
N LYS A 208 4.52 11.35 7.29
CA LYS A 208 4.27 10.58 6.05
C LYS A 208 3.29 9.41 6.26
N ILE A 209 2.86 9.14 7.48
CA ILE A 209 1.97 8.02 7.81
C ILE A 209 0.51 8.45 7.93
N LEU A 210 -0.38 7.69 7.29
CA LEU A 210 -1.81 7.62 7.60
C LEU A 210 -2.14 6.21 8.11
N ALA A 211 -2.62 6.11 9.35
CA ALA A 211 -3.11 4.82 9.85
C ALA A 211 -4.54 4.54 9.36
N VAL A 212 -4.77 3.34 8.83
CA VAL A 212 -6.05 2.92 8.25
C VAL A 212 -6.54 1.65 8.94
N TYR A 213 -7.66 1.78 9.66
CA TYR A 213 -8.32 0.66 10.31
C TYR A 213 -9.11 -0.16 9.28
N ASN A 214 -8.79 -1.44 9.16
CA ASN A 214 -9.39 -2.35 8.20
C ASN A 214 -9.97 -3.59 8.89
N LEU A 215 -10.88 -4.26 8.19
CA LEU A 215 -11.59 -5.46 8.63
C LEU A 215 -12.23 -5.29 10.01
N VAL A 216 -12.89 -4.15 10.21
CA VAL A 216 -13.59 -3.85 11.47
C VAL A 216 -14.93 -4.56 11.47
N ASP A 217 -15.16 -5.43 12.44
CA ASP A 217 -16.47 -6.04 12.61
C ASP A 217 -17.42 -5.07 13.35
N THR A 218 -18.53 -4.76 12.71
CA THR A 218 -19.52 -3.81 13.25
C THR A 218 -20.27 -4.43 14.41
N GLY A 219 -20.62 -3.63 15.42
CA GLY A 219 -21.31 -4.16 16.59
C GLY A 219 -20.39 -4.64 17.72
N THR A 220 -19.06 -4.63 17.48
CA THR A 220 -18.06 -5.08 18.45
C THR A 220 -17.57 -3.97 19.37
N ARG A 221 -16.89 -4.35 20.47
CA ARG A 221 -16.29 -3.39 21.42
C ARG A 221 -15.16 -2.58 20.78
N GLU A 222 -14.50 -3.16 19.79
CA GLU A 222 -13.47 -2.56 18.95
C GLU A 222 -14.06 -1.47 18.05
N ALA A 223 -15.18 -1.75 17.38
CA ALA A 223 -15.91 -0.75 16.59
C ALA A 223 -16.42 0.40 17.47
N SER A 224 -16.97 0.11 18.65
CA SER A 224 -17.40 1.14 19.60
C SER A 224 -16.22 1.98 20.14
N ALA A 225 -15.01 1.42 20.22
CA ALA A 225 -13.82 2.19 20.59
C ALA A 225 -13.34 3.13 19.48
N LEU A 226 -13.45 2.71 18.20
CA LEU A 226 -13.20 3.59 17.05
C LEU A 226 -14.20 4.75 17.00
N ALA A 227 -15.49 4.43 17.21
CA ALA A 227 -16.60 5.37 17.32
C ALA A 227 -16.35 6.48 18.34
N GLU A 228 -15.94 6.09 19.55
CA GLU A 228 -15.65 7.02 20.66
C GLU A 228 -14.52 7.99 20.32
N ARG A 229 -13.64 7.64 19.37
CA ARG A 229 -12.57 8.50 18.86
C ARG A 229 -12.91 9.17 17.53
N GLY A 230 -14.17 9.15 17.13
CA GLY A 230 -14.68 9.83 15.94
C GLY A 230 -14.33 9.15 14.60
N ILE A 231 -13.83 7.91 14.64
CA ILE A 231 -13.53 7.11 13.45
C ILE A 231 -14.79 6.34 13.07
N ARG A 232 -15.35 6.66 11.89
CA ARG A 232 -16.72 6.32 11.52
C ARG A 232 -16.83 5.11 10.59
N ASN A 233 -17.96 4.42 10.70
CA ASN A 233 -18.42 3.51 9.65
C ASN A 233 -18.81 4.29 8.37
N PRO A 234 -18.20 4.01 7.20
CA PRO A 234 -18.57 4.68 5.95
C PRO A 234 -20.00 4.35 5.47
N GLU A 235 -20.60 3.25 5.92
CA GLU A 235 -21.97 2.84 5.58
C GLU A 235 -23.04 3.52 6.45
N GLY A 236 -22.64 4.36 7.42
CA GLY A 236 -23.58 5.06 8.32
C GLY A 236 -24.37 4.15 9.27
N LYS A 237 -24.03 2.85 9.34
CA LYS A 237 -24.61 1.92 10.32
C LYS A 237 -24.17 2.29 11.73
N GLU A 238 -25.11 2.21 12.68
CA GLU A 238 -24.81 2.45 14.11
C GLU A 238 -23.63 1.57 14.57
N GLU A 239 -22.62 2.23 15.13
CA GLU A 239 -21.55 1.55 15.84
C GLU A 239 -22.15 0.93 17.11
N GLY A 240 -21.89 -0.36 17.31
CA GLY A 240 -22.63 -1.20 18.25
C GLY A 240 -22.82 -0.60 19.64
N LYS A 241 -23.93 -0.97 20.29
CA LYS A 241 -24.24 -0.66 21.69
C LYS A 241 -23.25 -1.26 22.71
N ALA A 242 -22.18 -1.90 22.25
CA ALA A 242 -21.20 -2.55 23.09
C ALA A 242 -20.36 -1.51 23.85
N LYS A 243 -19.97 -1.83 25.09
CA LYS A 243 -19.05 -0.98 25.85
C LYS A 243 -17.65 -1.00 25.19
N PRO A 244 -17.08 0.16 24.82
CA PRO A 244 -15.77 0.26 24.19
C PRO A 244 -14.67 -0.51 24.93
N SER A 245 -13.77 -1.16 24.18
CA SER A 245 -12.56 -1.76 24.77
C SER A 245 -11.58 -0.66 25.18
N GLN A 246 -11.20 -0.64 26.45
CA GLN A 246 -10.28 0.35 27.00
C GLN A 246 -8.85 0.15 26.48
N GLU A 247 -8.47 -1.09 26.19
CA GLU A 247 -7.19 -1.43 25.60
C GLU A 247 -7.09 -0.97 24.14
N VAL A 248 -8.19 -1.08 23.39
CA VAL A 248 -8.26 -0.56 22.01
C VAL A 248 -8.25 0.96 22.01
N LEU A 249 -8.98 1.62 22.89
CA LEU A 249 -8.92 3.08 23.05
C LEU A 249 -7.48 3.56 23.31
N LYS A 250 -6.77 2.92 24.25
CA LYS A 250 -5.35 3.22 24.52
C LYS A 250 -4.47 2.98 23.28
N GLY A 251 -4.78 1.95 22.50
CA GLY A 251 -4.10 1.65 21.24
C GLY A 251 -4.29 2.75 20.20
N ILE A 252 -5.54 3.19 20.00
CA ILE A 252 -5.90 4.30 19.10
C ILE A 252 -5.18 5.57 19.54
N ASP A 253 -5.28 5.93 20.83
CA ASP A 253 -4.64 7.13 21.38
C ASP A 253 -3.12 7.10 21.17
N SER A 254 -2.48 5.98 21.50
CA SER A 254 -1.04 5.82 21.34
C SER A 254 -0.60 5.94 19.88
N LEU A 255 -1.40 5.41 18.95
CA LEU A 255 -1.13 5.50 17.51
C LEU A 255 -1.33 6.94 17.02
N SER A 256 -2.46 7.56 17.35
CA SER A 256 -2.76 8.95 17.00
C SER A 256 -1.72 9.93 17.55
N THR A 257 -1.25 9.75 18.79
CA THR A 257 -0.16 10.55 19.35
C THR A 257 1.16 10.33 18.60
N LEU A 258 1.44 9.09 18.17
CA LEU A 258 2.69 8.76 17.49
C LEU A 258 2.75 9.32 16.06
N VAL A 259 1.71 9.09 15.26
CA VAL A 259 1.72 9.43 13.83
C VAL A 259 1.03 10.75 13.50
N GLY A 260 0.28 11.32 14.45
CA GLY A 260 -0.48 12.56 14.28
C GLY A 260 -1.72 12.45 13.37
N ARG A 261 -1.78 11.45 12.47
CA ARG A 261 -2.90 11.27 11.55
C ARG A 261 -3.38 9.82 11.45
N VAL A 262 -4.67 9.64 11.70
CA VAL A 262 -5.42 8.40 11.48
C VAL A 262 -6.58 8.68 10.54
N ALA A 263 -7.06 7.69 9.80
CA ALA A 263 -8.21 7.86 8.92
C ALA A 263 -9.49 8.10 9.73
N ASP A 264 -10.34 9.02 9.25
CA ASP A 264 -11.64 9.37 9.84
C ASP A 264 -12.69 8.28 9.65
N TYR A 265 -12.39 7.27 8.83
CA TYR A 265 -13.29 6.17 8.50
C TYR A 265 -12.49 4.87 8.51
N TYR A 266 -13.14 3.79 8.94
CA TYR A 266 -12.59 2.44 8.85
C TYR A 266 -13.22 1.65 7.71
N VAL A 267 -12.63 0.49 7.39
CA VAL A 267 -13.19 -0.45 6.40
C VAL A 267 -13.86 -1.62 7.13
N PRO A 268 -15.18 -1.82 7.00
CA PRO A 268 -15.89 -2.93 7.64
C PRO A 268 -15.46 -4.30 7.11
N ALA A 269 -15.41 -5.32 7.96
CA ALA A 269 -15.01 -6.70 7.59
C ALA A 269 -15.93 -7.35 6.55
N HIS A 270 -17.21 -7.01 6.56
CA HIS A 270 -18.21 -7.52 5.62
C HIS A 270 -18.42 -6.63 4.40
N SER A 271 -17.68 -5.51 4.30
CA SER A 271 -17.85 -4.57 3.20
C SER A 271 -17.48 -5.23 1.87
N ASP A 272 -18.11 -4.79 0.79
CA ASP A 272 -17.73 -5.20 -0.56
C ASP A 272 -16.25 -4.85 -0.85
N ILE A 273 -15.68 -3.84 -0.16
CA ILE A 273 -14.26 -3.46 -0.22
C ILE A 273 -13.41 -4.66 0.19
N ALA A 274 -13.76 -5.34 1.29
CA ALA A 274 -13.02 -6.52 1.74
C ALA A 274 -13.05 -7.67 0.71
N ARG A 275 -14.05 -7.70 -0.18
CA ARG A 275 -14.27 -8.77 -1.18
C ARG A 275 -13.91 -8.39 -2.62
N LEU A 276 -13.39 -7.17 -2.84
CA LEU A 276 -13.12 -6.60 -4.18
C LEU A 276 -14.37 -6.47 -5.08
N ASP A 277 -15.58 -6.68 -4.56
CA ASP A 277 -16.83 -6.61 -5.34
C ASP A 277 -17.21 -5.18 -5.74
N VAL A 278 -16.56 -4.22 -5.09
CA VAL A 278 -16.69 -2.78 -5.33
C VAL A 278 -16.17 -2.34 -6.70
N ILE A 279 -15.23 -3.07 -7.31
CA ILE A 279 -14.58 -2.60 -8.55
C ILE A 279 -15.62 -2.30 -9.64
N GLY A 280 -16.62 -3.16 -9.83
CA GLY A 280 -17.72 -2.91 -10.77
C GLY A 280 -18.65 -1.76 -10.34
N LYS A 281 -18.82 -1.56 -9.03
CA LYS A 281 -19.64 -0.49 -8.44
C LYS A 281 -19.03 0.90 -8.62
N LEU A 282 -17.70 1.03 -8.59
CA LEU A 282 -17.00 2.31 -8.75
C LEU A 282 -17.30 3.02 -10.08
N LYS A 283 -17.67 2.27 -11.13
CA LYS A 283 -18.12 2.81 -12.42
C LYS A 283 -19.50 3.48 -12.34
N LYS A 284 -20.39 2.98 -11.47
CA LYS A 284 -21.78 3.43 -11.39
C LYS A 284 -21.89 4.66 -10.48
N LYS A 285 -22.25 5.82 -11.06
CA LYS A 285 -22.32 7.13 -10.37
C LYS A 285 -23.15 7.14 -9.07
N LYS A 286 -24.14 6.26 -8.89
CA LYS A 286 -25.03 6.22 -7.71
C LYS A 286 -24.47 5.46 -6.50
N GLU A 287 -23.56 4.50 -6.68
CA GLU A 287 -22.98 3.68 -5.59
C GLU A 287 -21.67 4.27 -5.03
N LYS A 288 -21.26 5.44 -5.54
CA LYS A 288 -20.03 6.14 -5.13
C LYS A 288 -19.99 6.56 -3.66
N ALA A 289 -21.13 6.64 -2.96
CA ALA A 289 -21.21 7.25 -1.63
C ALA A 289 -20.75 6.34 -0.49
N GLU A 290 -21.04 5.03 -0.53
CA GLU A 290 -20.87 4.14 0.63
C GLU A 290 -19.43 3.64 0.82
N LEU A 291 -18.60 3.71 -0.23
CA LEU A 291 -17.25 3.10 -0.27
C LEU A 291 -16.14 4.16 -0.49
N SER A 292 -16.55 5.41 -0.75
CA SER A 292 -15.65 6.53 -1.07
C SER A 292 -14.85 7.09 0.10
N PRO A 293 -15.31 7.15 1.37
CA PRO A 293 -14.63 8.00 2.35
C PRO A 293 -13.20 7.60 2.68
N VAL A 294 -12.92 6.29 2.81
CA VAL A 294 -11.56 5.79 3.10
C VAL A 294 -10.64 5.97 1.88
N LEU A 295 -11.10 5.54 0.70
CA LEU A 295 -10.32 5.65 -0.54
C LEU A 295 -10.09 7.11 -0.96
N LYS A 296 -11.07 7.98 -0.68
CA LYS A 296 -10.95 9.43 -0.86
C LYS A 296 -9.88 10.00 0.07
N GLN A 297 -9.90 9.67 1.36
CA GLN A 297 -8.85 10.12 2.28
C GLN A 297 -7.47 9.61 1.90
N LEU A 298 -7.36 8.37 1.43
CA LEU A 298 -6.10 7.83 0.89
C LEU A 298 -5.63 8.63 -0.32
N ALA A 299 -6.55 9.00 -1.22
CA ALA A 299 -6.22 9.83 -2.38
C ALA A 299 -5.78 11.22 -1.92
N ASP A 300 -6.57 11.90 -1.10
CA ASP A 300 -6.25 13.22 -0.57
C ASP A 300 -4.92 13.21 0.22
N TRP A 301 -4.59 12.09 0.87
CA TRP A 301 -3.30 11.87 1.53
C TRP A 301 -2.12 11.69 0.58
N ALA A 302 -2.31 10.92 -0.50
CA ALA A 302 -1.30 10.74 -1.54
C ALA A 302 -1.08 12.02 -2.36
N GLU A 303 -2.06 12.94 -2.40
CA GLU A 303 -1.99 14.19 -3.15
C GLU A 303 -1.34 15.35 -2.39
N GLY A 304 -1.28 15.32 -1.05
CA GLY A 304 -0.80 16.40 -0.19
C GLY A 304 0.49 16.09 0.56
#